data_AF-A0A428NLF5-F1
#
_entry.id   AF-A0A428NLF5-F1
#
_cell.length_a   1.000
_cell.length_b   1.000
_cell.length_c   1.000
_cell.angle_alpha   90.00
_cell.angle_beta   90.00
_cell.angle_gamma   90.00
#
_symmetry.space_group_name_H-M   'P 1'
#
loop_
_entity.id
_entity.type
_entity.pdbx_description
1 polymer ?
#
loop_
_entity_poly.entity_id
_entity_poly.type
_entity_poly.pdbx_seq_one_letter_code
_entity_poly.pdbx_strand_id
1 'polypeptide(L)'
;MNMLKHRRTHMKLPSHDGPPELTPIDTEIARHQGSSVAIEATQERLQASKNLPTADFPKIIEQRTRENGRLRHELAYQQRKNGASMYLLEEVKNTIAYLQQALVNFQKLNGDSGEHDRESSTETPMTYAS
;
A
#
# COMPACT_ATOMS: atom_id res chain seq x y z
N MET A 1 35.14 24.65 27.12
CA MET A 1 34.67 25.35 25.90
C MET A 1 35.89 25.87 25.16
N ASN A 2 36.32 25.18 24.11
CA ASN A 2 37.48 25.55 23.29
C ASN A 2 36.96 25.95 21.92
N MET A 3 36.98 27.25 21.61
CA MET A 3 36.64 27.77 20.28
C MET A 3 37.93 28.14 19.57
N LEU A 4 38.27 27.34 18.56
CA LEU A 4 39.45 27.44 17.71
C LEU A 4 39.45 28.80 17.00
N LYS A 5 40.49 29.61 17.24
CA LYS A 5 40.65 30.93 16.63
C LYS A 5 41.03 30.75 15.15
N HIS A 6 40.07 30.91 14.24
CA HIS A 6 40.37 31.07 12.82
C HIS A 6 40.97 32.46 12.59
N ARG A 7 42.30 32.49 12.50
CA ARG A 7 43.09 33.66 12.14
C ARG A 7 42.74 34.05 10.70
N ARG A 8 41.75 34.92 10.51
CA ARG A 8 41.54 35.62 9.24
C ARG A 8 42.80 36.44 8.99
N THR A 9 43.62 35.98 8.04
CA THR A 9 44.66 36.81 7.45
C THR A 9 43.96 37.99 6.78
N HIS A 10 43.97 39.12 7.46
CA HIS A 10 43.48 40.38 6.92
C HIS A 10 44.44 40.76 5.79
N MET A 11 44.08 40.39 4.56
CA MET A 11 44.72 40.93 3.37
C MET A 11 44.55 42.45 3.43
N LYS A 12 45.69 43.14 3.49
CA LYS A 12 45.76 44.59 3.53
C LYS A 12 45.29 45.06 2.16
N LEU A 13 44.09 45.63 2.06
CA LEU A 13 43.62 46.25 0.83
C LEU A 13 44.59 47.42 0.51
N PRO A 14 45.19 47.46 -0.69
CA PRO A 14 45.90 48.65 -1.13
C PRO A 14 44.87 49.76 -1.35
N SER A 15 45.12 50.92 -0.74
CA SER A 15 44.40 52.17 -1.02
C SER A 15 44.79 52.64 -2.42
N HIS A 16 44.07 52.18 -3.44
CA HIS A 16 44.13 52.75 -4.79
C HIS A 16 42.82 53.52 -5.05
N ASP A 17 42.94 54.81 -5.34
CA ASP A 17 41.83 55.74 -5.64
C ASP A 17 41.32 55.57 -7.08
N GLY A 18 41.27 54.33 -7.56
CA GLY A 18 40.95 53.96 -8.93
C GLY A 18 40.16 52.66 -9.00
N PRO A 19 39.48 52.39 -10.12
CA PRO A 19 38.71 51.16 -10.28
C PRO A 19 39.62 49.93 -10.07
N PRO A 20 39.10 48.84 -9.49
CA PRO A 20 39.85 47.60 -9.31
C PRO A 20 40.50 47.16 -10.61
N GLU A 21 41.71 46.63 -10.53
CA GLU A 21 42.42 46.11 -11.69
C GLU A 21 41.65 44.91 -12.27
N LEU A 22 41.47 44.89 -13.59
CA LEU A 22 40.72 43.83 -14.27
C LEU A 22 41.39 42.49 -14.04
N THR A 23 40.62 41.53 -13.53
CA THR A 23 41.11 40.16 -13.35
C THR A 23 41.12 39.41 -14.68
N PRO A 24 41.88 38.31 -14.80
CA PRO A 24 41.80 37.40 -15.95
C PRO A 24 40.37 36.88 -16.22
N ILE A 25 39.57 36.76 -15.17
CA ILE A 25 38.15 36.37 -15.28
C ILE A 25 37.33 37.49 -15.92
N ASP A 26 37.57 38.76 -15.57
CA ASP A 26 36.86 39.90 -16.16
C ASP A 26 37.13 40.04 -17.66
N THR A 27 38.36 39.74 -18.09
CA THR A 27 38.73 39.72 -19.51
C THR A 27 38.08 38.55 -20.26
N GLU A 28 37.97 37.39 -19.64
CA GLU A 28 37.27 36.24 -20.22
C GLU A 28 35.75 36.50 -20.32
N ILE A 29 35.14 37.06 -19.27
CA ILE A 29 33.73 37.50 -19.28
C ILE A 29 33.50 38.54 -20.38
N ALA A 30 34.37 39.55 -20.49
CA ALA A 30 34.27 40.57 -21.54
C ALA A 30 34.42 39.96 -22.95
N ARG A 31 35.33 39.00 -23.13
CA ARG A 31 35.52 38.28 -24.40
C ARG A 31 34.27 37.52 -24.83
N HIS A 32 33.55 36.96 -23.85
CA HIS A 32 32.29 36.26 -24.06
C HIS A 32 31.06 37.17 -23.94
N GLN A 33 31.25 38.50 -23.83
CA GLN A 33 30.18 39.51 -23.69
C GLN A 33 29.23 39.23 -22.51
N GLY A 34 29.73 38.61 -21.45
CA GLY A 34 28.93 38.16 -20.32
C GLY A 34 28.09 36.89 -20.60
N SER A 35 28.21 36.31 -21.79
CA SER A 35 27.57 35.03 -22.11
C SER A 35 28.40 33.85 -21.64
N SER A 36 27.72 32.80 -21.20
CA SER A 36 28.34 31.51 -20.91
C SER A 36 27.37 30.39 -21.25
N VAL A 37 27.90 29.20 -21.53
CA VAL A 37 27.10 27.99 -21.82
C VAL A 37 26.04 27.74 -20.75
N ALA A 38 26.35 28.03 -19.48
CA ALA A 38 25.40 27.90 -18.38
C ALA A 38 24.25 28.92 -18.46
N ILE A 39 24.54 30.18 -18.79
CA ILE A 39 23.53 31.24 -18.91
C ILE A 39 22.60 30.96 -20.10
N GLU A 40 23.16 30.61 -21.25
CA GLU A 40 22.42 30.30 -22.48
C GLU A 40 21.53 29.06 -22.29
N ALA A 41 22.08 27.97 -21.74
CA ALA A 41 21.30 26.76 -21.46
C ALA A 41 20.14 27.00 -20.46
N THR A 42 20.34 27.91 -19.51
CA THR A 42 19.28 28.28 -18.55
C THR A 42 18.19 29.11 -19.24
N GLN A 43 18.57 30.02 -20.12
CA GLN A 43 17.65 30.81 -20.93
C GLN A 43 16.84 29.93 -21.90
N GLU A 44 17.48 28.99 -22.58
CA GLU A 44 16.80 28.02 -23.45
C GLU A 44 15.81 27.15 -22.68
N ARG A 45 16.20 26.60 -21.51
CA ARG A 45 15.27 25.86 -20.64
C ARG A 45 14.09 26.71 -20.19
N LEU A 46 14.34 27.97 -19.83
CA LEU A 46 13.28 28.89 -19.40
C LEU A 46 12.31 29.17 -20.55
N GLN A 47 12.80 29.45 -21.76
CA GLN A 47 11.96 29.68 -22.93
C GLN A 47 11.18 28.42 -23.33
N ALA A 48 11.82 27.24 -23.30
CA ALA A 48 11.16 25.97 -23.56
C ALA A 48 10.02 25.70 -22.55
N SER A 49 10.21 26.06 -21.28
CA SER A 49 9.20 25.87 -20.24
C SER A 49 7.95 26.75 -20.41
N LYS A 50 8.05 27.90 -21.09
CA LYS A 50 6.89 28.78 -21.38
C LYS A 50 5.92 28.16 -22.38
N ASN A 51 6.42 27.27 -23.24
CA ASN A 51 5.63 26.58 -24.26
C ASN A 51 5.02 25.27 -23.73
N LEU A 52 5.39 24.85 -22.52
CA LEU A 52 4.73 23.71 -21.89
C LEU A 52 3.31 24.13 -21.50
N PRO A 53 2.28 23.36 -21.88
CA PRO A 53 0.93 23.62 -21.40
C PRO A 53 0.94 23.59 -19.87
N THR A 54 0.67 24.72 -19.23
CA THR A 54 0.43 24.77 -17.79
C THR A 54 -0.79 23.91 -17.52
N ALA A 55 -0.61 22.85 -16.74
CA ALA A 55 -1.74 22.02 -16.32
C ALA A 55 -2.78 22.90 -15.61
N ASP A 56 -4.03 22.78 -16.01
CA ASP A 56 -5.15 23.46 -15.36
C ASP A 56 -5.44 22.74 -14.04
N PHE A 57 -4.67 23.09 -13.01
CA PHE A 57 -4.76 22.49 -11.68
C PHE A 57 -6.18 22.60 -11.09
N PRO A 58 -6.90 23.74 -11.16
CA PRO A 58 -8.29 23.81 -10.73
C PRO A 58 -9.18 22.74 -11.36
N LYS A 59 -9.10 22.57 -12.69
CA LYS A 59 -9.90 21.57 -13.40
C LYS A 59 -9.52 20.14 -13.03
N ILE A 60 -8.22 19.87 -12.85
CA ILE A 60 -7.74 18.56 -12.39
C ILE A 60 -8.24 18.27 -10.98
N ILE A 61 -8.18 19.25 -10.08
CA ILE A 61 -8.66 19.13 -8.69
C ILE A 61 -10.17 18.85 -8.68
N GLU A 62 -10.96 19.58 -9.47
CA GLU A 62 -12.40 19.37 -9.57
C GLU A 62 -12.72 17.95 -10.07
N GLN A 63 -12.07 17.53 -11.17
CA GLN A 63 -12.26 16.19 -11.73
C GLN A 63 -11.92 15.09 -10.71
N ARG A 64 -10.77 15.22 -10.03
CA ARG A 64 -10.33 14.26 -9.01
C ARG A 64 -11.24 14.24 -7.80
N THR A 65 -11.77 15.39 -7.39
CA THR A 65 -12.71 15.48 -6.25
C THR A 65 -14.01 14.75 -6.57
N ARG A 66 -14.54 14.96 -7.78
CA ARG A 66 -15.74 14.26 -8.27
C ARG A 66 -15.53 12.75 -8.34
N GLU A 67 -14.40 12.33 -8.92
CA GLU A 67 -14.04 10.91 -9.05
C GLU A 67 -13.89 10.25 -7.68
N ASN A 68 -13.24 10.90 -6.73
CA ASN A 68 -13.07 10.39 -5.37
C ASN A 68 -14.43 10.22 -4.65
N GLY A 69 -15.34 11.19 -4.80
CA GLY A 69 -16.69 11.09 -4.28
C GLY A 69 -17.46 9.89 -4.83
N ARG A 70 -17.40 9.67 -6.15
CA ARG A 70 -18.01 8.50 -6.81
C ARG A 70 -17.44 7.18 -6.27
N LEU A 71 -16.12 7.08 -6.17
CA LEU A 71 -15.44 5.87 -5.69
C LEU A 71 -15.79 5.55 -4.24
N ARG A 72 -15.91 6.56 -3.37
CA ARG A 72 -16.34 6.38 -1.98
C ARG A 72 -17.77 5.82 -1.88
N HIS A 73 -18.67 6.31 -2.72
CA HIS A 73 -20.04 5.79 -2.77
C HIS A 73 -20.09 4.35 -3.26
N GLU A 74 -19.34 4.02 -4.31
CA GLU A 74 -19.25 2.63 -4.81
C GLU A 74 -18.67 1.70 -3.74
N LEU A 75 -17.60 2.11 -3.06
CA LEU A 75 -17.00 1.34 -1.98
C LEU A 75 -18.01 1.07 -0.85
N ALA A 76 -18.73 2.09 -0.41
CA ALA A 76 -19.74 1.95 0.64
C ALA A 76 -20.88 1.01 0.22
N TYR A 77 -21.31 1.07 -1.04
CA TYR A 77 -22.30 0.16 -1.59
C TYR A 77 -21.81 -1.30 -1.56
N GLN A 78 -20.60 -1.55 -2.06
CA GLN A 78 -20.02 -2.91 -2.08
C GLN A 78 -19.80 -3.46 -0.67
N GLN A 79 -19.35 -2.63 0.28
CA GLN A 79 -19.18 -3.04 1.67
C GLN A 79 -20.51 -3.49 2.30
N ARG A 80 -21.61 -2.75 2.06
CA ARG A 80 -22.94 -3.15 2.55
C ARG A 80 -23.39 -4.49 1.95
N LYS A 81 -23.20 -4.67 0.64
CA LYS A 81 -23.53 -5.91 -0.05
C LYS A 81 -22.73 -7.11 0.52
N ASN A 82 -21.44 -6.92 0.74
CA ASN A 82 -20.55 -7.97 1.22
C ASN A 82 -20.82 -8.36 2.68
N GLY A 83 -21.31 -7.45 3.52
CA GLY A 83 -21.69 -7.76 4.89
C GLY A 83 -22.70 -8.90 4.97
N ALA A 84 -23.83 -8.79 4.26
CA ALA A 84 -24.87 -9.82 4.24
C ALA A 84 -24.36 -11.16 3.65
N SER A 85 -23.52 -11.11 2.61
CA SER A 85 -22.92 -12.31 2.02
C SER A 85 -22.01 -13.05 3.00
N MET A 86 -21.25 -12.32 3.81
CA MET A 86 -20.39 -12.93 4.83
C MET A 86 -21.19 -13.62 5.94
N TYR A 87 -22.26 -12.99 6.42
CA TYR A 87 -23.15 -13.61 7.39
C TYR A 87 -23.79 -14.90 6.86
N LEU A 88 -24.31 -14.87 5.63
CA LEU A 88 -24.89 -16.06 4.99
C LEU A 88 -23.85 -17.18 4.84
N LEU A 89 -22.63 -16.84 4.41
CA LEU A 89 -21.56 -17.82 4.27
C LEU A 89 -21.24 -18.51 5.61
N GLU A 90 -21.20 -17.76 6.70
CA GLU A 90 -20.95 -18.32 8.03
C GLU A 90 -22.09 -19.22 8.50
N GLU A 91 -23.33 -18.82 8.28
CA GLU A 91 -24.51 -19.62 8.64
C GLU A 91 -24.56 -20.95 7.88
N VAL A 92 -24.24 -20.92 6.58
CA VAL A 92 -24.15 -22.14 5.75
C VAL A 92 -23.06 -23.08 6.26
N LYS A 93 -21.87 -22.55 6.62
CA LYS A 93 -20.79 -23.35 7.20
C LYS A 93 -21.21 -24.03 8.50
N ASN A 94 -21.84 -23.28 9.39
CA ASN A 94 -22.32 -23.81 10.67
C ASN A 94 -23.36 -24.91 10.45
N THR A 95 -24.32 -24.68 9.55
CA THR A 95 -25.35 -25.67 9.20
C THR A 95 -24.73 -26.96 8.67
N ILE A 96 -23.73 -26.86 7.79
CA ILE A 96 -23.01 -28.04 7.26
C ILE A 96 -22.32 -28.79 8.41
N ALA A 97 -21.64 -28.09 9.31
CA ALA A 97 -20.97 -28.72 10.45
C ALA A 97 -21.96 -29.44 11.37
N TYR A 98 -23.11 -28.82 11.66
CA TYR A 98 -24.17 -29.45 12.44
C TYR A 98 -24.73 -30.70 11.77
N LEU A 99 -24.99 -30.65 10.45
CA LEU A 99 -25.50 -31.80 9.71
C LEU A 99 -24.47 -32.95 9.66
N GLN A 100 -23.19 -32.64 9.47
CA GLN A 100 -22.12 -33.63 9.52
C GLN A 100 -22.07 -34.31 10.89
N GLN A 101 -22.14 -33.54 11.97
CA GLN A 101 -22.14 -34.08 13.33
C GLN A 101 -23.39 -34.95 13.59
N ALA A 102 -24.56 -34.50 13.13
CA ALA A 102 -25.80 -35.26 13.26
C ALA A 102 -25.73 -36.60 12.53
N LEU A 103 -25.18 -36.63 11.31
CA LEU A 103 -24.96 -37.87 10.56
C LEU A 103 -24.01 -38.83 11.27
N VAL A 104 -22.90 -38.32 11.82
CA VAL A 104 -21.97 -39.14 12.62
C VAL A 104 -22.67 -39.71 13.86
N ASN A 105 -23.45 -38.91 14.56
CA ASN A 105 -24.18 -39.36 15.75
C ASN A 105 -25.23 -40.41 15.39
N PHE A 106 -25.97 -40.21 14.29
CA PHE A 106 -26.95 -41.17 13.78
C PHE A 106 -26.32 -42.51 13.40
N GLN A 107 -25.16 -42.47 12.71
CA GLN A 107 -24.41 -43.69 12.36
C GLN A 107 -23.92 -44.44 13.60
N LYS A 108 -23.43 -43.72 14.63
CA LYS A 108 -23.03 -44.35 15.89
C LYS A 108 -24.21 -45.04 16.58
N LEU A 109 -25.36 -44.37 16.66
CA LEU A 109 -26.56 -44.93 17.28
C LEU A 109 -27.07 -46.19 16.56
N ASN A 110 -27.02 -46.21 15.22
CA ASN A 110 -27.46 -47.35 14.44
C ASN A 110 -26.40 -48.46 14.30
N GLY A 111 -25.12 -48.14 14.45
CA GLY A 111 -24.02 -49.10 14.45
C GLY A 111 -23.94 -49.93 15.73
N ASP A 112 -24.39 -49.36 16.85
CA ASP A 112 -24.41 -50.00 18.18
C ASP A 112 -25.61 -50.95 18.37
N SER A 113 -26.58 -50.94 17.43
CA SER A 113 -27.79 -51.78 17.50
C SER A 113 -27.62 -53.18 16.90
N GLY A 114 -26.44 -53.50 16.35
CA GLY A 114 -26.19 -54.74 15.61
C GLY A 114 -25.63 -55.92 16.40
N GLU A 115 -25.39 -55.78 17.71
CA GLU A 115 -24.63 -56.77 18.49
C GLU A 115 -25.43 -57.53 19.56
N HIS A 116 -26.76 -57.36 19.62
CA HIS A 116 -27.60 -58.00 20.66
C HIS A 116 -28.48 -59.19 20.22
N ASP A 117 -28.41 -59.64 18.97
CA ASP A 117 -29.25 -60.75 18.46
C ASP A 117 -28.48 -62.07 18.22
N ARG A 118 -27.37 -62.33 18.94
CA ARG A 118 -26.63 -63.60 18.85
C ARG A 118 -26.32 -64.21 20.21
N GLU A 119 -27.33 -64.46 21.04
CA GLU A 119 -27.18 -65.39 22.16
C GLU A 119 -28.54 -65.90 22.64
N SER A 120 -29.14 -66.80 21.86
CA SER A 120 -30.29 -67.61 22.30
C SER A 120 -30.31 -68.93 21.53
N SER A 121 -29.24 -69.71 21.70
CA SER A 121 -29.18 -71.11 21.30
C SER A 121 -28.26 -71.83 22.27
N THR A 122 -28.76 -72.10 23.47
CA THR A 122 -28.19 -73.13 24.34
C THR A 122 -29.17 -74.29 24.36
N GLU A 123 -28.81 -75.31 23.57
CA GLU A 123 -29.34 -76.67 23.64
C GLU A 123 -29.25 -77.21 25.07
N THR A 124 -30.36 -77.69 25.60
CA THR A 124 -30.37 -78.64 26.73
C THR A 124 -30.67 -80.03 26.20
N PRO A 125 -29.74 -81.00 26.31
CA PRO A 125 -30.09 -82.40 26.19
C PRO A 125 -30.14 -83.08 27.56
N MET A 126 -30.96 -84.15 27.60
CA MET A 126 -30.94 -85.28 28.55
C MET A 126 -31.59 -85.03 29.93
N THR A 127 -32.40 -85.92 30.51
CA THR A 127 -32.36 -87.40 30.55
C THR A 127 -33.75 -87.98 30.87
N TYR A 128 -34.13 -89.10 30.25
CA TYR A 128 -35.17 -89.99 30.78
C TYR A 128 -34.51 -91.09 31.63
N ALA A 129 -34.88 -91.17 32.90
CA ALA A 129 -34.53 -92.28 33.79
C ALA A 129 -35.61 -93.37 33.70
N SER A 130 -35.16 -94.64 33.66
CA SER A 130 -35.99 -95.86 33.69
C SER A 130 -36.48 -96.21 35.09
#